data_AF-A0A3D3IB92-F1
#
_entry.id   AF-A0A3D3IB92-F1
#
_cell.length_a   1.000
_cell.length_b   1.000
_cell.length_c   1.000
_cell.angle_alpha   90.00
_cell.angle_beta   90.00
_cell.angle_gamma   90.00
#
_symmetry.space_group_name_H-M   'P 1'
#
loop_
_entity.id
_entity.type
_entity.pdbx_description
1 polymer ?
#
loop_
_entity_poly.entity_id
_entity_poly.type
_entity_poly.pdbx_seq_one_letter_code
_entity_poly.pdbx_strand_id
1 'polypeptide(L)'
;LFRSQKASGEKLSGKVFAYNEDKQEVKFEGNVNFFTGGSKDFQITASALGSGNLETNDIRMNTFMMVDMNVPTQALQLMALELQEVIKYEGSEEGLGDQTELLYKIADIVGERAAKDFEAKSLQAYTPLTTIPVLGRPLVFSNVNLKRSREYKAFYSEGNLGLSNIMKNDINGSFEGFMELRKNEDGSSVFHVFFKASPQSWYYFGMEDNRIMVHSSNPEFNTAIAKKTNASKAKIGELVFIPGSDEETLSFINKFRSKYYGLETPYSLESGRGPLKKKDKDVEDDGF
;
A
#
# COMPACT_ATOMS: atom_id res chain seq x y z
N LEU A 1 -24.17 7.74 -19.02
CA LEU A 1 -24.96 7.52 -17.80
C LEU A 1 -24.11 7.19 -16.57
N PHE A 2 -23.38 6.08 -16.48
CA PHE A 2 -22.60 5.76 -15.26
C PHE A 2 -21.53 6.82 -14.93
N ARG A 3 -20.83 7.32 -15.95
CA ARG A 3 -19.87 8.42 -15.80
C ARG A 3 -20.46 9.73 -15.31
N SER A 4 -21.61 10.12 -15.87
CA SER A 4 -22.30 11.35 -15.47
C SER A 4 -22.85 11.25 -14.05
N GLN A 5 -23.29 10.06 -13.64
CA GLN A 5 -23.75 9.78 -12.27
C GLN A 5 -22.60 9.74 -11.25
N LYS A 6 -21.40 9.27 -11.63
CA LYS A 6 -20.21 9.40 -10.78
C LYS A 6 -19.73 10.84 -10.67
N ALA A 7 -19.73 11.58 -11.79
CA ALA A 7 -19.37 12.99 -11.82
C ALA A 7 -20.33 13.88 -11.04
N SER A 8 -21.61 13.49 -10.90
CA SER A 8 -22.59 14.17 -10.05
C SER A 8 -22.63 13.66 -8.61
N GLY A 9 -21.83 12.65 -8.24
CA GLY A 9 -21.84 12.02 -6.91
C GLY A 9 -23.04 11.10 -6.63
N GLU A 10 -23.94 10.90 -7.60
CA GLU A 10 -25.10 10.00 -7.44
C GLU A 10 -24.70 8.53 -7.26
N LYS A 11 -23.60 8.10 -7.91
CA LYS A 11 -23.00 6.76 -7.77
C LYS A 11 -21.54 6.86 -7.34
N LEU A 12 -21.11 5.95 -6.46
CA LEU A 12 -19.71 5.86 -6.03
C LEU A 12 -18.98 4.63 -6.59
N SER A 13 -19.66 3.50 -6.81
CA SER A 13 -19.04 2.27 -7.32
C SER A 13 -19.25 2.07 -8.83
N GLY A 14 -18.39 1.25 -9.42
CA GLY A 14 -18.46 0.83 -10.82
C GLY A 14 -17.21 1.17 -11.62
N LYS A 15 -16.90 0.36 -12.63
CA LYS A 15 -15.71 0.53 -13.46
C LYS A 15 -15.89 1.71 -14.41
N VAL A 16 -14.94 2.62 -14.41
CA VAL A 16 -14.87 3.71 -15.40
C VAL A 16 -13.66 3.48 -16.29
N PHE A 17 -13.84 3.64 -17.59
CA PHE A 17 -12.76 3.67 -18.57
C PHE A 17 -12.97 4.88 -19.50
N ALA A 18 -12.02 5.81 -19.55
CA ALA A 18 -11.90 6.83 -20.61
C ALA A 18 -10.83 6.39 -21.56
N TYR A 19 -11.04 6.72 -22.81
CA TYR A 19 -9.99 6.82 -23.79
C TYR A 19 -10.14 8.16 -24.52
N ASN A 20 -9.06 8.92 -24.59
CA ASN A 20 -8.92 10.07 -25.47
C ASN A 20 -8.01 9.65 -26.61
N GLU A 21 -8.58 9.51 -27.81
CA GLU A 21 -7.90 8.99 -28.99
C GLU A 21 -6.80 9.93 -29.49
N ASP A 22 -7.04 11.25 -29.46
CA ASP A 22 -6.07 12.25 -29.92
C ASP A 22 -4.79 12.28 -29.06
N LYS A 23 -4.94 12.01 -27.76
CA LYS A 23 -3.82 12.04 -26.79
C LYS A 23 -3.31 10.66 -26.38
N GLN A 24 -3.93 9.59 -26.87
CA GLN A 24 -3.68 8.20 -26.44
C GLN A 24 -3.77 8.01 -24.91
N GLU A 25 -4.57 8.86 -24.23
CA GLU A 25 -4.70 8.86 -22.77
C GLU A 25 -5.86 7.97 -22.32
N VAL A 26 -5.61 7.15 -21.30
CA VAL A 26 -6.61 6.36 -20.61
C VAL A 26 -6.78 6.83 -19.17
N LYS A 27 -8.01 6.83 -18.68
CA LYS A 27 -8.31 6.93 -17.23
C LYS A 27 -9.15 5.74 -16.83
N PHE A 28 -8.79 5.10 -15.72
CA PHE A 28 -9.49 3.93 -15.22
C PHE A 28 -9.77 4.03 -13.73
N GLU A 29 -10.85 3.39 -13.33
CA GLU A 29 -11.28 3.27 -11.94
C GLU A 29 -11.88 1.88 -11.75
N GLY A 30 -11.60 1.26 -10.60
CA GLY A 30 -12.18 -0.03 -10.27
C GLY A 30 -11.27 -0.90 -9.41
N ASN A 31 -11.73 -2.13 -9.15
CA ASN A 31 -10.89 -3.18 -8.60
C ASN A 31 -9.71 -3.48 -9.54
N VAL A 32 -8.53 -3.65 -8.95
CA VAL A 32 -7.30 -4.01 -9.67
C VAL A 32 -6.74 -5.31 -9.09
N ASN A 33 -6.27 -6.18 -9.97
CA ASN A 33 -5.63 -7.42 -9.57
C ASN A 33 -4.12 -7.36 -9.86
N PHE A 34 -3.33 -7.10 -8.81
CA PHE A 34 -1.86 -7.13 -8.89
C PHE A 34 -1.28 -8.51 -8.61
N PHE A 35 -2.02 -9.36 -7.90
CA PHE A 35 -1.51 -10.60 -7.33
C PHE A 35 -2.39 -11.78 -7.75
N THR A 36 -1.87 -12.60 -8.66
CA THR A 36 -2.47 -13.87 -9.07
C THR A 36 -1.91 -15.01 -8.23
N GLY A 37 -2.75 -15.99 -7.88
CA GLY A 37 -2.32 -17.14 -7.07
C GLY A 37 -2.35 -16.91 -5.56
N GLY A 38 -3.21 -16.00 -5.09
CA GLY A 38 -3.47 -15.84 -3.65
C GLY A 38 -3.90 -17.17 -3.01
N SER A 39 -3.55 -17.35 -1.74
CA SER A 39 -3.91 -18.49 -0.92
C SER A 39 -4.74 -18.03 0.28
N LYS A 40 -5.25 -18.96 1.08
CA LYS A 40 -5.88 -18.63 2.37
C LYS A 40 -4.91 -17.90 3.34
N ASP A 41 -3.61 -18.01 3.08
CA ASP A 41 -2.55 -17.50 3.94
C ASP A 41 -1.96 -16.17 3.40
N PHE A 42 -2.23 -15.82 2.15
CA PHE A 42 -1.85 -14.56 1.52
C PHE A 42 -2.82 -14.14 0.40
N GLN A 43 -3.43 -12.97 0.52
CA GLN A 43 -4.28 -12.39 -0.52
C GLN A 43 -4.14 -10.86 -0.56
N ILE A 44 -4.19 -10.29 -1.77
CA ILE A 44 -4.30 -8.84 -1.96
C ILE A 44 -5.65 -8.52 -2.58
N THR A 45 -6.37 -7.58 -1.96
CA THR A 45 -7.58 -6.98 -2.53
C THR A 45 -7.32 -5.50 -2.74
N ALA A 46 -7.50 -4.99 -3.96
CA ALA A 46 -7.21 -3.60 -4.26
C ALA A 46 -8.26 -2.96 -5.19
N SER A 47 -8.39 -1.65 -5.05
CA SER A 47 -9.08 -0.76 -5.99
C SER A 47 -8.22 0.47 -6.24
N ALA A 48 -8.33 1.06 -7.43
CA ALA A 48 -7.47 2.17 -7.80
C ALA A 48 -8.18 3.18 -8.69
N LEU A 49 -7.67 4.41 -8.63
CA LEU A 49 -7.94 5.48 -9.57
C LEU A 49 -6.66 5.72 -10.36
N GLY A 50 -6.69 5.48 -11.66
CA GLY A 50 -5.50 5.50 -12.49
C GLY A 50 -5.65 6.22 -13.80
N SER A 51 -4.50 6.53 -14.36
CA SER A 51 -4.38 7.06 -15.70
C SER A 51 -3.16 6.47 -16.36
N GLY A 52 -3.13 6.55 -17.68
CA GLY A 52 -1.91 6.28 -18.41
C GLY A 52 -1.98 6.74 -19.85
N ASN A 53 -0.89 6.55 -20.55
CA ASN A 53 -0.80 6.81 -21.96
C ASN A 53 -0.39 5.51 -22.67
N LEU A 54 -1.13 5.10 -23.70
CA LEU A 54 -0.93 3.77 -24.32
C LEU A 54 0.33 3.68 -25.18
N GLU A 55 0.79 4.81 -25.71
CA GLU A 55 2.00 4.90 -26.54
C GLU A 55 3.27 4.77 -25.68
N THR A 56 3.40 5.63 -24.67
CA THR A 56 4.52 5.64 -23.73
C THR A 56 4.42 4.52 -22.69
N ASN A 57 3.20 4.04 -22.42
CA ASN A 57 2.85 3.11 -21.34
C ASN A 57 3.30 3.59 -19.97
N ASP A 58 3.28 4.91 -19.81
CA ASP A 58 3.32 5.52 -18.51
C ASP A 58 1.95 5.28 -17.86
N ILE A 59 1.91 4.37 -16.88
CA ILE A 59 0.69 4.03 -16.14
C ILE A 59 0.94 4.40 -14.68
N ARG A 60 0.06 5.23 -14.13
CA ARG A 60 0.06 5.64 -12.73
C ARG A 60 -1.31 5.43 -12.12
N MET A 61 -1.34 5.11 -10.83
CA MET A 61 -2.60 5.00 -10.10
C MET A 61 -2.43 5.27 -8.62
N ASN A 62 -3.47 5.85 -8.02
CA ASN A 62 -3.63 5.92 -6.59
C ASN A 62 -4.46 4.72 -6.13
N THR A 63 -3.95 3.95 -5.16
CA THR A 63 -4.45 2.63 -4.81
C THR A 63 -4.89 2.54 -3.36
N PHE A 64 -6.04 1.91 -3.15
CA PHE A 64 -6.45 1.32 -1.87
C PHE A 64 -6.12 -0.18 -1.92
N MET A 65 -5.44 -0.69 -0.90
CA MET A 65 -4.93 -2.06 -0.87
C MET A 65 -5.10 -2.69 0.51
N MET A 66 -5.82 -3.79 0.57
CA MET A 66 -5.85 -4.69 1.72
C MET A 66 -4.91 -5.86 1.46
N VAL A 67 -3.96 -6.06 2.36
CA VAL A 67 -2.99 -7.16 2.32
C VAL A 67 -3.35 -8.12 3.46
N ASP A 68 -4.04 -9.19 3.10
CA ASP A 68 -4.44 -10.27 3.99
C ASP A 68 -3.29 -11.27 4.08
N MET A 69 -2.61 -11.30 5.23
CA MET A 69 -1.52 -12.23 5.51
C MET A 69 -1.82 -12.97 6.80
N ASN A 70 -1.50 -14.26 6.85
CA ASN A 70 -1.64 -15.05 8.07
C ASN A 70 -0.50 -14.76 9.07
N VAL A 71 -0.39 -13.52 9.54
CA VAL A 71 0.55 -13.06 10.58
C VAL A 71 -0.08 -13.28 11.97
N PRO A 72 0.67 -13.60 13.03
CA PRO A 72 0.10 -13.71 14.38
C PRO A 72 -0.64 -12.43 14.80
N THR A 73 -1.88 -12.55 15.28
CA THR A 73 -2.66 -11.40 15.76
C THR A 73 -1.93 -10.60 16.84
N GLN A 74 -1.17 -11.28 17.72
CA GLN A 74 -0.36 -10.62 18.74
C GLN A 74 0.71 -9.70 18.11
N ALA A 75 1.37 -10.14 17.04
CA ALA A 75 2.37 -9.33 16.34
C ALA A 75 1.71 -8.11 15.69
N LEU A 76 0.57 -8.29 15.01
CA LEU A 76 -0.19 -7.18 14.44
C LEU A 76 -0.65 -6.16 15.49
N GLN A 77 -1.04 -6.62 16.69
CA GLN A 77 -1.41 -5.72 17.78
C GLN A 77 -0.22 -4.94 18.32
N LEU A 78 0.95 -5.58 18.48
CA LEU A 78 2.18 -4.89 18.88
C LEU A 78 2.56 -3.80 17.87
N MET A 79 2.53 -4.13 16.59
CA MET A 79 2.78 -3.18 15.50
C MET A 79 1.81 -2.00 15.53
N ALA A 80 0.50 -2.27 15.69
CA ALA A 80 -0.50 -1.22 15.73
C ALA A 80 -0.28 -0.25 16.90
N LEU A 81 0.00 -0.77 18.10
CA LEU A 81 0.24 0.04 19.29
C LEU A 81 1.49 0.90 19.14
N GLU A 82 2.59 0.31 18.64
CA GLU A 82 3.83 1.05 18.46
C GLU A 82 3.66 2.20 17.44
N LEU A 83 3.00 1.95 16.30
CA LEU A 83 2.75 3.00 15.31
C LEU A 83 1.85 4.12 15.86
N GLN A 84 0.83 3.77 16.66
CA GLN A 84 0.00 4.76 17.34
C GLN A 84 0.79 5.60 18.34
N GLU A 85 1.72 4.99 19.08
CA GLU A 85 2.62 5.71 19.98
C GLU A 85 3.54 6.66 19.22
N VAL A 86 4.16 6.19 18.12
CA VAL A 86 4.99 7.04 17.26
C VAL A 86 4.19 8.22 16.72
N ILE A 87 2.97 7.99 16.22
CA ILE A 87 2.09 9.09 15.76
C ILE A 87 1.78 10.07 16.90
N LYS A 88 1.45 9.55 18.10
CA LYS A 88 1.08 10.37 19.25
C LYS A 88 2.24 11.27 19.72
N TYR A 89 3.47 10.76 19.72
CA TYR A 89 4.62 11.46 20.29
C TYR A 89 5.49 12.19 19.26
N GLU A 90 5.59 11.68 18.03
CA GLU A 90 6.42 12.25 16.96
C GLU A 90 5.59 12.90 15.84
N GLY A 91 4.28 12.62 15.77
CA GLY A 91 3.40 13.10 14.71
C GLY A 91 3.52 12.31 13.41
N SER A 92 2.50 12.38 12.56
CA SER A 92 2.49 11.87 11.19
C SER A 92 1.50 12.67 10.35
N GLU A 93 1.70 12.69 9.04
CA GLU A 93 0.68 13.15 8.11
C GLU A 93 -0.44 12.11 8.03
N GLU A 94 -1.66 12.52 7.67
CA GLU A 94 -2.79 11.61 7.52
C GLU A 94 -2.57 10.62 6.36
N GLY A 95 -2.87 9.35 6.62
CA GLY A 95 -2.68 8.25 5.68
C GLY A 95 -3.87 7.98 4.76
N LEU A 96 -5.03 8.60 4.98
CA LEU A 96 -6.24 8.33 4.20
C LEU A 96 -6.19 8.85 2.75
N GLY A 97 -5.43 9.91 2.50
CA GLY A 97 -5.38 10.58 1.19
C GLY A 97 -6.60 11.48 0.95
N ASP A 98 -6.87 11.79 -0.32
CA ASP A 98 -8.05 12.59 -0.69
C ASP A 98 -9.35 11.84 -0.35
N GLN A 99 -10.28 12.53 0.31
CA GLN A 99 -11.50 11.94 0.82
C GLN A 99 -12.43 11.47 -0.31
N THR A 100 -12.55 12.23 -1.40
CA THR A 100 -13.39 11.87 -2.54
C THR A 100 -12.82 10.65 -3.26
N GLU A 101 -11.50 10.65 -3.50
CA GLU A 101 -10.81 9.49 -4.08
C GLU A 101 -10.93 8.24 -3.20
N LEU A 102 -10.81 8.40 -1.88
CA LEU A 102 -10.99 7.32 -0.93
C LEU A 102 -12.39 6.70 -1.05
N LEU A 103 -13.44 7.53 -1.09
CA LEU A 103 -14.82 7.06 -1.19
C LEU A 103 -15.06 6.22 -2.45
N TYR A 104 -14.53 6.67 -3.60
CA TYR A 104 -14.60 5.91 -4.84
C TYR A 104 -13.91 4.55 -4.73
N LYS A 105 -12.67 4.53 -4.20
CA LYS A 105 -11.90 3.29 -4.02
C LYS A 105 -12.59 2.32 -3.07
N ILE A 106 -13.09 2.76 -1.92
CA ILE A 106 -13.75 1.86 -0.96
C ILE A 106 -15.11 1.39 -1.46
N ALA A 107 -15.86 2.21 -2.21
CA ALA A 107 -17.17 1.83 -2.75
C ALA A 107 -17.09 0.61 -3.69
N ASP A 108 -15.99 0.47 -4.44
CA ASP A 108 -15.74 -0.71 -5.29
C ASP A 108 -15.41 -1.99 -4.50
N ILE A 109 -15.14 -1.87 -3.20
CA ILE A 109 -14.83 -2.99 -2.31
C ILE A 109 -16.04 -3.33 -1.42
N VAL A 110 -16.63 -2.31 -0.78
CA VAL A 110 -17.65 -2.49 0.26
C VAL A 110 -19.07 -2.27 -0.25
N GLY A 111 -19.21 -1.80 -1.49
CA GLY A 111 -20.48 -1.44 -2.09
C GLY A 111 -20.95 -0.02 -1.72
N GLU A 112 -21.86 0.49 -2.52
CA GLU A 112 -22.28 1.90 -2.49
C GLU A 112 -22.95 2.29 -1.17
N ARG A 113 -23.78 1.41 -0.59
CA ARG A 113 -24.47 1.67 0.67
C ARG A 113 -23.49 1.90 1.82
N ALA A 114 -22.53 0.99 1.99
CA ALA A 114 -21.56 1.09 3.09
C ALA A 114 -20.62 2.30 2.91
N ALA A 115 -20.26 2.65 1.67
CA ALA A 115 -19.48 3.85 1.38
C ALA A 115 -20.25 5.14 1.71
N LYS A 116 -21.53 5.25 1.32
CA LYS A 116 -22.39 6.40 1.65
C LYS A 116 -22.65 6.51 3.16
N ASP A 117 -22.86 5.39 3.84
CA ASP A 117 -23.01 5.36 5.31
C ASP A 117 -21.74 5.86 6.02
N PHE A 118 -20.56 5.51 5.48
CA PHE A 118 -19.27 5.99 5.98
C PHE A 118 -19.05 7.48 5.70
N GLU A 119 -19.38 7.95 4.48
CA GLU A 119 -19.32 9.36 4.09
C GLU A 119 -20.16 10.22 5.03
N ALA A 120 -21.43 9.84 5.26
CA ALA A 120 -22.35 10.57 6.12
C ALA A 120 -21.84 10.71 7.56
N LYS A 121 -21.19 9.68 8.10
CA LYS A 121 -20.56 9.73 9.44
C LYS A 121 -19.31 10.61 9.44
N SER A 122 -18.48 10.49 8.39
CA SER A 122 -17.22 11.23 8.25
C SER A 122 -17.42 12.74 8.12
N LEU A 123 -18.57 13.17 7.56
CA LEU A 123 -18.95 14.59 7.51
C LEU A 123 -19.30 15.18 8.88
N GLN A 124 -19.64 14.34 9.87
CA GLN A 124 -20.01 14.80 11.23
C GLN A 124 -18.81 14.79 12.17
N ALA A 125 -17.99 13.74 12.10
CA ALA A 125 -16.81 13.56 12.94
C ALA A 125 -15.84 12.60 12.27
N TYR A 126 -14.58 12.64 12.73
CA TYR A 126 -13.59 11.66 12.33
C TYR A 126 -14.10 10.24 12.52
N THR A 127 -14.11 9.47 11.44
CA THR A 127 -14.65 8.11 11.40
C THR A 127 -13.58 7.18 10.81
N PRO A 128 -13.00 6.26 11.61
CA PRO A 128 -12.04 5.28 11.10
C PRO A 128 -12.65 4.34 10.04
N LEU A 129 -11.85 3.90 9.06
CA LEU A 129 -12.29 2.88 8.09
C LEU A 129 -12.63 1.54 8.76
N THR A 130 -12.09 1.26 9.94
CA THR A 130 -12.38 0.06 10.73
C THR A 130 -13.83 -0.01 11.22
N THR A 131 -14.59 1.08 11.12
CA THR A 131 -16.05 1.08 11.33
C THR A 131 -16.80 0.27 10.26
N ILE A 132 -16.17 -0.01 9.11
CA ILE A 132 -16.64 -0.92 8.08
C ILE A 132 -15.96 -2.28 8.28
N PRO A 133 -16.66 -3.32 8.79
CA PRO A 133 -15.99 -4.54 9.25
C PRO A 133 -15.13 -5.27 8.22
N VAL A 134 -15.49 -5.22 6.94
CA VAL A 134 -14.73 -5.89 5.87
C VAL A 134 -13.36 -5.26 5.62
N LEU A 135 -13.16 -4.00 6.05
CA LEU A 135 -11.88 -3.28 5.95
C LEU A 135 -10.97 -3.51 7.16
N GLY A 136 -11.40 -4.28 8.18
CA GLY A 136 -10.58 -4.63 9.34
C GLY A 136 -9.55 -5.72 9.07
N ARG A 137 -8.72 -5.57 8.03
CA ARG A 137 -7.73 -6.57 7.55
C ARG A 137 -6.34 -6.37 8.19
N PRO A 138 -5.45 -7.38 8.15
CA PRO A 138 -4.12 -7.31 8.77
C PRO A 138 -3.34 -6.05 8.44
N LEU A 139 -3.29 -5.66 7.16
CA LEU A 139 -2.70 -4.41 6.71
C LEU A 139 -3.62 -3.76 5.67
N VAL A 140 -3.98 -2.50 5.89
CA VAL A 140 -4.82 -1.73 4.95
C VAL A 140 -4.17 -0.40 4.63
N PHE A 141 -3.69 -0.29 3.39
CA PHE A 141 -3.16 0.95 2.84
C PHE A 141 -4.26 1.66 2.07
N SER A 142 -4.67 2.84 2.53
CA SER A 142 -5.71 3.65 1.90
C SER A 142 -5.22 4.47 0.71
N ASN A 143 -3.93 4.79 0.71
CA ASN A 143 -3.34 5.75 -0.20
C ASN A 143 -1.92 5.33 -0.60
N VAL A 144 -1.79 4.64 -1.74
CA VAL A 144 -0.50 4.28 -2.34
C VAL A 144 -0.47 4.70 -3.79
N ASN A 145 0.40 5.65 -4.13
CA ASN A 145 0.67 6.00 -5.52
C ASN A 145 1.59 4.93 -6.13
N LEU A 146 1.12 4.23 -7.16
CA LEU A 146 1.87 3.20 -7.88
C LEU A 146 2.15 3.65 -9.30
N LYS A 147 3.37 3.38 -9.78
CA LYS A 147 3.78 3.56 -11.17
C LYS A 147 4.21 2.23 -11.78
N ARG A 148 3.88 2.02 -13.06
CA ARG A 148 4.29 0.82 -13.80
C ARG A 148 5.76 0.94 -14.23
N SER A 149 6.53 -0.12 -13.98
CA SER A 149 7.79 -0.38 -14.67
C SER A 149 7.60 -1.51 -15.68
N ARG A 150 7.84 -1.22 -16.96
CA ARG A 150 7.86 -2.24 -18.03
C ARG A 150 9.06 -3.16 -17.87
N GLU A 151 10.24 -2.58 -17.64
CA GLU A 151 11.51 -3.29 -17.52
C GLU A 151 11.46 -4.37 -16.44
N TYR A 152 11.00 -4.01 -15.24
CA TYR A 152 10.94 -4.93 -14.10
C TYR A 152 9.61 -5.67 -13.98
N LYS A 153 8.72 -5.52 -14.96
CA LYS A 153 7.35 -6.06 -14.94
C LYS A 153 6.62 -5.77 -13.62
N ALA A 154 6.89 -4.61 -13.01
CA ALA A 154 6.45 -4.26 -11.67
C ALA A 154 5.48 -3.07 -11.63
N PHE A 155 4.70 -2.96 -10.57
CA PHE A 155 4.18 -1.71 -10.05
C PHE A 155 4.93 -1.39 -8.78
N TYR A 156 5.41 -0.16 -8.66
CA TYR A 156 6.22 0.27 -7.53
C TYR A 156 5.66 1.57 -6.95
N SER A 157 5.79 1.76 -5.64
CA SER A 157 5.29 2.98 -4.98
C SER A 157 6.11 4.22 -5.33
N GLU A 158 5.46 5.37 -5.34
CA GLU A 158 6.09 6.69 -5.38
C GLU A 158 5.63 7.52 -4.18
N GLY A 159 6.58 8.01 -3.38
CA GLY A 159 6.28 8.78 -2.17
C GLY A 159 5.90 7.90 -0.97
N ASN A 160 5.25 8.52 0.02
CA ASN A 160 4.86 7.86 1.26
C ASN A 160 3.71 6.87 1.04
N LEU A 161 3.60 5.90 1.95
CA LEU A 161 2.53 4.91 2.01
C LEU A 161 1.53 5.32 3.09
N GLY A 162 0.29 5.59 2.69
CA GLY A 162 -0.80 5.87 3.61
C GLY A 162 -1.39 4.59 4.20
N LEU A 163 -1.08 4.31 5.46
CA LEU A 163 -1.58 3.19 6.24
C LEU A 163 -2.82 3.62 7.03
N SER A 164 -3.99 3.09 6.64
CA SER A 164 -5.26 3.38 7.31
C SER A 164 -5.35 2.64 8.64
N ASN A 165 -5.23 1.31 8.61
CA ASN A 165 -5.49 0.50 9.77
C ASN A 165 -4.71 -0.82 9.75
N ILE A 166 -4.55 -1.37 10.95
CA ILE A 166 -4.02 -2.71 11.20
C ILE A 166 -5.06 -3.46 11.99
N MET A 167 -5.66 -4.49 11.39
CA MET A 167 -6.84 -5.15 11.94
C MET A 167 -7.93 -4.08 12.25
N LYS A 168 -8.38 -4.00 13.50
CA LYS A 168 -9.37 -3.01 13.96
C LYS A 168 -8.74 -1.74 14.54
N ASN A 169 -7.41 -1.68 14.64
CA ASN A 169 -6.71 -0.52 15.17
C ASN A 169 -6.58 0.53 14.07
N ASP A 170 -7.12 1.71 14.34
CA ASP A 170 -6.98 2.87 13.48
C ASP A 170 -5.56 3.43 13.58
N ILE A 171 -4.91 3.63 12.44
CA ILE A 171 -3.54 4.13 12.36
C ILE A 171 -3.53 5.51 11.70
N ASN A 172 -4.18 5.64 10.54
CA ASN A 172 -4.27 6.86 9.74
C ASN A 172 -2.94 7.64 9.67
N GLY A 173 -1.87 6.95 9.25
CA GLY A 173 -0.53 7.52 9.16
C GLY A 173 0.05 7.39 7.75
N SER A 174 0.74 8.43 7.30
CA SER A 174 1.52 8.46 6.06
C SER A 174 3.00 8.27 6.38
N PHE A 175 3.59 7.16 5.92
CA PHE A 175 4.94 6.74 6.30
C PHE A 175 5.88 6.66 5.10
N GLU A 176 7.15 6.95 5.33
CA GLU A 176 8.20 6.64 4.35
C GLU A 176 8.15 5.13 4.08
N GLY A 177 8.18 4.72 2.80
CA GLY A 177 8.09 3.30 2.48
C GLY A 177 8.32 2.97 1.02
N PHE A 178 8.51 1.69 0.77
CA PHE A 178 8.77 1.13 -0.56
C PHE A 178 7.88 -0.10 -0.73
N MET A 179 7.00 -0.08 -1.73
CA MET A 179 6.11 -1.19 -2.06
C MET A 179 6.33 -1.61 -3.51
N GLU A 180 6.56 -2.90 -3.74
CA GLU A 180 6.73 -3.50 -5.05
C GLU A 180 5.74 -4.66 -5.25
N LEU A 181 5.01 -4.62 -6.37
CA LEU A 181 4.21 -5.73 -6.86
C LEU A 181 4.74 -6.11 -8.25
N ARG A 182 5.40 -7.26 -8.38
CA ARG A 182 5.98 -7.67 -9.66
C ARG A 182 5.65 -9.11 -10.03
N LYS A 183 6.07 -9.48 -11.23
CA LYS A 183 6.11 -10.87 -11.68
C LYS A 183 7.57 -11.31 -11.72
N ASN A 184 7.90 -12.47 -11.14
CA ASN A 184 9.23 -13.07 -11.29
C ASN A 184 9.39 -13.67 -12.71
N GLU A 185 10.50 -14.35 -12.96
CA GLU A 185 10.82 -14.89 -14.28
C GLU A 185 9.82 -15.94 -14.76
N ASP A 186 9.28 -16.75 -13.84
CA ASP A 186 8.27 -17.77 -14.13
C ASP A 186 6.83 -17.23 -14.21
N GLY A 187 6.64 -15.94 -13.92
CA GLY A 187 5.34 -15.27 -13.94
C GLY A 187 4.55 -15.33 -12.63
N SER A 188 5.11 -15.91 -11.57
CA SER A 188 4.55 -15.86 -10.22
C SER A 188 4.55 -14.45 -9.65
N SER A 189 3.53 -14.16 -8.84
CA SER A 189 3.38 -12.87 -8.20
C SER A 189 4.35 -12.72 -7.03
N VAL A 190 5.02 -11.58 -6.99
CA VAL A 190 5.89 -11.17 -5.90
C VAL A 190 5.33 -9.89 -5.29
N PHE A 191 5.31 -9.82 -3.97
CA PHE A 191 4.91 -8.64 -3.23
C PHE A 191 5.94 -8.35 -2.15
N HIS A 192 6.38 -7.11 -2.06
CA HIS A 192 7.23 -6.63 -0.98
C HIS A 192 6.74 -5.26 -0.53
N VAL A 193 6.70 -5.03 0.78
CA VAL A 193 6.45 -3.72 1.36
C VAL A 193 7.35 -3.49 2.56
N PHE A 194 7.97 -2.32 2.60
CA PHE A 194 8.64 -1.75 3.75
C PHE A 194 8.00 -0.40 4.08
N PHE A 195 7.83 -0.10 5.36
CA PHE A 195 7.47 1.24 5.81
C PHE A 195 8.14 1.56 7.16
N LYS A 196 8.49 2.84 7.35
CA LYS A 196 9.22 3.38 8.49
C LYS A 196 8.47 4.57 9.08
N ALA A 197 8.01 4.41 10.31
CA ALA A 197 7.40 5.49 11.09
C ALA A 197 8.46 6.31 11.84
N SER A 198 9.50 5.64 12.35
CA SER A 198 10.67 6.26 12.97
C SER A 198 11.89 5.34 12.82
N PRO A 199 13.13 5.79 13.13
CA PRO A 199 14.31 4.93 13.12
C PRO A 199 14.18 3.64 13.94
N GLN A 200 13.34 3.66 14.98
CA GLN A 200 13.10 2.53 15.88
C GLN A 200 11.77 1.82 15.62
N SER A 201 10.97 2.28 14.65
CA SER A 201 9.67 1.71 14.29
C SER A 201 9.55 1.58 12.77
N TRP A 202 9.90 0.40 12.27
CA TRP A 202 9.77 0.02 10.86
C TRP A 202 9.43 -1.45 10.70
N TYR A 203 8.78 -1.77 9.59
CA TYR A 203 8.23 -3.10 9.32
C TYR A 203 8.43 -3.47 7.85
N TYR A 204 8.75 -4.74 7.62
CA TYR A 204 8.92 -5.34 6.31
C TYR A 204 8.09 -6.61 6.17
N PHE A 205 7.40 -6.74 5.04
CA PHE A 205 6.62 -7.90 4.66
C PHE A 205 6.93 -8.26 3.20
N GLY A 206 7.34 -9.50 2.96
CA GLY A 206 7.60 -10.05 1.63
C GLY A 206 6.80 -11.33 1.38
N MET A 207 6.33 -11.50 0.16
CA MET A 207 5.75 -12.73 -0.37
C MET A 207 6.37 -13.03 -1.74
N GLU A 208 7.22 -14.06 -1.78
CA GLU A 208 7.94 -14.50 -2.98
C GLU A 208 8.17 -16.01 -2.92
N ASP A 209 8.03 -16.69 -4.05
CA ASP A 209 8.26 -18.15 -4.18
C ASP A 209 7.54 -18.99 -3.11
N ASN A 210 6.28 -18.62 -2.84
CA ASN A 210 5.43 -19.22 -1.81
C ASN A 210 6.00 -19.10 -0.39
N ARG A 211 6.84 -18.09 -0.13
CA ARG A 211 7.38 -17.76 1.17
C ARG A 211 6.91 -16.40 1.63
N ILE A 212 6.32 -16.35 2.82
CA ILE A 212 6.08 -15.11 3.54
C ILE A 212 7.28 -14.85 4.45
N MET A 213 7.92 -13.71 4.26
CA MET A 213 9.01 -13.23 5.08
C MET A 213 8.56 -11.96 5.81
N VAL A 214 8.78 -11.91 7.12
CA VAL A 214 8.38 -10.75 7.93
C VAL A 214 9.50 -10.38 8.89
N HIS A 215 9.82 -9.08 8.97
CA HIS A 215 10.83 -8.55 9.87
C HIS A 215 10.49 -7.12 10.30
N SER A 216 11.02 -6.68 11.43
CA SER A 216 10.78 -5.33 11.96
C SER A 216 11.91 -4.86 12.86
N SER A 217 11.90 -3.59 13.25
CA SER A 217 12.73 -3.08 14.34
C SER A 217 12.32 -3.59 15.73
N ASN A 218 11.10 -4.12 15.88
CA ASN A 218 10.52 -4.45 17.17
C ASN A 218 10.86 -5.90 17.60
N PRO A 219 11.64 -6.11 18.68
CA PRO A 219 12.06 -7.45 19.10
C PRO A 219 10.91 -8.36 19.55
N GLU A 220 9.88 -7.83 20.21
CA GLU A 220 8.71 -8.58 20.64
C GLU A 220 7.88 -9.05 19.44
N PHE A 221 7.72 -8.19 18.44
CA PHE A 221 7.10 -8.52 17.16
C PHE A 221 7.87 -9.66 16.49
N ASN A 222 9.18 -9.51 16.32
CA ASN A 222 10.03 -10.52 15.66
C ASN A 222 10.00 -11.86 16.42
N THR A 223 9.95 -11.82 17.75
CA THR A 223 9.78 -13.02 18.60
C THR A 223 8.45 -13.72 18.32
N ALA A 224 7.36 -12.96 18.16
CA ALA A 224 6.06 -13.52 17.80
C ALA A 224 6.04 -14.11 16.38
N ILE A 225 6.72 -13.47 15.42
CA ILE A 225 6.91 -14.00 14.06
C ILE A 225 7.69 -15.31 14.07
N ALA A 226 8.82 -15.37 14.79
CA ALA A 226 9.67 -16.55 14.87
C ALA A 226 8.92 -17.78 15.41
N LYS A 227 8.01 -17.59 16.38
CA LYS A 227 7.17 -18.68 16.93
C LYS A 227 6.19 -19.27 15.91
N LYS A 228 5.83 -18.52 14.86
CA LYS A 228 4.92 -19.00 13.80
C LYS A 228 5.62 -19.78 12.71
N THR A 229 6.95 -19.72 12.61
CA THR A 229 7.65 -20.32 11.47
C THR A 229 7.32 -21.80 11.30
N ASN A 230 7.08 -22.20 10.06
CA ASN A 230 6.86 -23.59 9.67
C ASN A 230 7.98 -24.13 8.78
N ALA A 231 9.11 -23.42 8.65
CA ALA A 231 10.19 -23.75 7.71
C ALA A 231 10.70 -25.19 7.83
N SER A 232 10.79 -25.72 9.05
CA SER A 232 11.24 -27.09 9.32
C SER A 232 10.16 -28.17 9.11
N LYS A 233 8.90 -27.77 8.88
CA LYS A 233 7.74 -28.67 8.79
C LYS A 233 7.01 -28.59 7.45
N ALA A 234 7.19 -27.51 6.70
CA ALA A 234 6.50 -27.27 5.44
C ALA A 234 6.92 -28.31 4.39
N LYS A 235 5.92 -28.87 3.69
CA LYS A 235 6.14 -29.79 2.57
C LYS A 235 6.35 -29.02 1.26
N ILE A 236 6.84 -29.72 0.23
CA ILE A 236 6.96 -29.17 -1.12
C ILE A 236 5.60 -28.63 -1.57
N GLY A 237 5.57 -27.36 -2.01
CA GLY A 237 4.37 -26.67 -2.46
C GLY A 237 3.53 -26.03 -1.35
N GLU A 238 3.85 -26.25 -0.06
CA GLU A 238 3.21 -25.53 1.04
C GLU A 238 3.83 -24.15 1.22
N LEU A 239 3.00 -23.19 1.65
CA LEU A 239 3.47 -21.84 1.96
C LEU A 239 4.40 -21.89 3.18
N VAL A 240 5.55 -21.24 3.07
CA VAL A 240 6.56 -21.18 4.13
C VAL A 240 6.51 -19.81 4.78
N PHE A 241 6.26 -19.76 6.08
CA PHE A 241 6.34 -18.55 6.88
C PHE A 241 7.69 -18.51 7.60
N ILE A 242 8.49 -17.47 7.36
CA ILE A 242 9.84 -17.32 7.93
C ILE A 242 10.05 -15.93 8.55
N PRO A 243 10.80 -15.84 9.66
CA PRO A 243 11.35 -14.56 10.08
C PRO A 243 12.35 -14.07 9.01
N GLY A 244 12.34 -12.77 8.73
CA GLY A 244 13.36 -12.13 7.91
C GLY A 244 14.51 -11.56 8.76
N SER A 245 15.31 -10.70 8.14
CA SER A 245 16.47 -10.05 8.74
C SER A 245 16.65 -8.61 8.24
N ASP A 246 17.51 -7.85 8.92
CA ASP A 246 17.91 -6.50 8.50
C ASP A 246 18.60 -6.54 7.13
N GLU A 247 19.42 -7.57 6.88
CA GLU A 247 20.12 -7.75 5.61
C GLU A 247 19.14 -7.94 4.45
N GLU A 248 18.14 -8.81 4.60
CA GLU A 248 17.11 -9.04 3.58
C GLU A 248 16.26 -7.79 3.36
N THR A 249 15.92 -7.08 4.45
CA THR A 249 15.16 -5.83 4.42
C THR A 249 15.93 -4.75 3.65
N LEU A 250 17.20 -4.52 3.99
CA LEU A 250 18.08 -3.57 3.30
C LEU A 250 18.34 -3.97 1.85
N SER A 251 18.47 -5.27 1.57
CA SER A 251 18.64 -5.80 0.21
C SER A 251 17.43 -5.45 -0.66
N PHE A 252 16.20 -5.63 -0.14
CA PHE A 252 14.99 -5.19 -0.83
C PHE A 252 14.99 -3.68 -1.06
N ILE A 253 15.16 -2.88 0.00
CA ILE A 253 15.08 -1.42 -0.07
C ILE A 253 16.10 -0.85 -1.07
N ASN A 254 17.35 -1.29 -1.00
CA ASN A 254 18.41 -0.79 -1.87
C ASN A 254 18.18 -1.19 -3.32
N LYS A 255 17.75 -2.43 -3.60
CA LYS A 255 17.37 -2.84 -4.97
C LYS A 255 16.19 -2.03 -5.49
N PHE A 256 15.18 -1.78 -4.66
CA PHE A 256 14.03 -0.96 -5.03
C PHE A 256 14.48 0.46 -5.40
N ARG A 257 15.27 1.10 -4.53
CA ARG A 257 15.74 2.48 -4.70
C ARG A 257 16.66 2.64 -5.91
N SER A 258 17.55 1.69 -6.15
CA SER A 258 18.40 1.64 -7.35
C SER A 258 17.54 1.52 -8.62
N LYS A 259 16.70 0.48 -8.70
CA LYS A 259 15.87 0.18 -9.89
C LYS A 259 14.89 1.28 -10.27
N TYR A 260 14.21 1.85 -9.29
CA TYR A 260 13.06 2.72 -9.56
C TYR A 260 13.37 4.20 -9.38
N TYR A 261 14.31 4.55 -8.50
CA TYR A 261 14.65 5.94 -8.20
C TYR A 261 16.07 6.34 -8.64
N GLY A 262 16.88 5.40 -9.14
CA GLY A 262 18.28 5.66 -9.52
C GLY A 262 19.17 6.04 -8.32
N LEU A 263 18.81 5.60 -7.12
CA LEU A 263 19.51 5.93 -5.88
C LEU A 263 20.38 4.76 -5.43
N GLU A 264 21.70 4.90 -5.62
CA GLU A 264 22.69 3.89 -5.28
C GLU A 264 23.27 4.02 -3.86
N THR A 265 23.02 5.14 -3.17
CA THR A 265 23.49 5.34 -1.80
C THR A 265 22.77 4.38 -0.85
N PRO A 266 23.49 3.57 -0.04
CA PRO A 266 22.86 2.63 0.88
C PRO A 266 21.83 3.30 1.80
N TYR A 267 20.68 2.66 1.94
CA TYR A 267 19.65 3.09 2.87
C TYR A 267 20.10 2.82 4.31
N SER A 268 19.83 3.75 5.22
CA SER A 268 20.05 3.57 6.65
C SER A 268 18.71 3.45 7.37
N LEU A 269 18.48 2.31 8.03
CA LEU A 269 17.31 2.09 8.87
C LEU A 269 17.27 3.06 10.05
N GLU A 270 18.43 3.49 10.54
CA GLU A 270 18.58 4.39 11.69
C GLU A 270 18.41 5.88 11.32
N SER A 271 18.38 6.20 10.02
CA SER A 271 18.17 7.59 9.60
C SER A 271 16.73 8.04 9.87
N GLY A 272 16.57 9.30 10.29
CA GLY A 272 15.27 9.95 10.41
C GLY A 272 14.46 9.93 9.10
N ARG A 273 13.20 10.36 9.15
CA ARG A 273 12.34 10.39 7.94
C ARG A 273 13.03 11.23 6.85
N GLY A 274 13.14 10.66 5.65
CA GLY A 274 13.71 11.39 4.50
C GLY A 274 12.94 12.68 4.20
N PRO A 275 13.57 13.71 3.59
CA PRO A 275 12.88 14.95 3.27
C PRO A 275 11.73 14.69 2.30
N LEU A 276 10.52 15.11 2.67
CA LEU A 276 9.38 15.25 1.77
C LEU A 276 9.82 16.16 0.61
N LYS A 277 9.93 15.64 -0.61
CA LYS A 277 10.11 16.48 -1.79
C LYS A 277 8.86 17.36 -1.94
N LYS A 278 8.90 18.59 -1.43
CA LYS A 278 7.98 19.64 -1.86
C LYS A 278 8.16 19.77 -3.36
N LYS A 279 7.05 19.65 -4.12
CA LYS A 279 7.04 20.14 -5.50
C LYS A 279 7.32 21.63 -5.43
N ASP A 280 8.49 22.04 -5.89
CA ASP A 280 8.74 23.44 -6.18
C ASP A 280 7.66 23.89 -7.16
N LYS A 281 6.87 24.88 -6.75
CA LYS A 281 6.02 25.61 -7.68
C LYS A 281 6.99 26.43 -8.52
N ASP A 282 7.11 26.09 -9.81
CA ASP A 282 7.62 27.03 -10.80
C ASP A 282 6.76 28.29 -10.68
N VAL A 283 7.36 29.35 -10.13
CA VAL A 283 6.83 30.69 -10.24
C VAL A 283 7.28 31.14 -11.62
N GLU A 284 6.37 31.04 -12.60
CA GLU A 284 6.46 31.81 -13.83
C GLU A 284 6.48 33.29 -13.43
N ASP A 285 7.64 33.90 -13.58
CA ASP A 285 7.88 35.33 -13.46
C ASP A 285 7.34 36.03 -14.72
N ASP A 286 6.04 36.29 -14.72
CA ASP A 286 5.42 37.24 -15.65
C ASP A 286 5.64 38.66 -15.12
N GLY A 287 6.72 39.31 -15.57
CA GLY A 287 7.09 40.64 -15.07
C GLY A 287 7.93 41.50 -16.02
N PHE A 288 7.22 42.18 -16.94
CA PHE A 288 7.58 43.36 -17.77
C PHE A 288 8.29 43.16 -19.11
#